data_AF-A0A8T4WCW3-F1
#
_entry.id   AF-A0A8T4WCW3-F1
#
_cell.length_a   1.000
_cell.length_b   1.000
_cell.length_c   1.000
_cell.angle_alpha   90.00
_cell.angle_beta   90.00
_cell.angle_gamma   90.00
#
_symmetry.space_group_name_H-M   'P 1'
#
loop_
_entity.id
_entity.type
_entity.pdbx_description
1 polymer ?
#
loop_
_entity_poly.entity_id
_entity_poly.type
_entity_poly.pdbx_seq_one_letter_code
_entity_poly.pdbx_strand_id
1 'polypeptide(L)'
;MYPSPSLILEGNPLKVTWKGIVGLVVILTGVSIAAYLLSSIEGFVAGVLAVFIGFLVSFFRSDIKRYLGLTEEKELPKIEVDTEDKQDREDLKIIRKLEKKIGKQRQKLAKEVVQYNPALPEKKRRKVDQDIVEEATELIGLLDSVKGRAIQLGESELVHHYDEILAEIKETREKSMRRLSEQK
;
A
#
# COMPACT_ATOMS: atom_id res chain seq x y z
N MET A 1 -22.12 -38.17 21.67
CA MET A 1 -21.41 -37.39 22.71
C MET A 1 -20.21 -36.72 22.07
N TYR A 2 -20.37 -35.45 21.72
CA TYR A 2 -19.32 -34.49 21.40
C TYR A 2 -19.74 -33.20 22.11
N PRO A 3 -18.88 -32.52 22.89
CA PRO A 3 -19.27 -31.26 23.48
C PRO A 3 -19.26 -30.17 22.42
N SER A 4 -20.34 -29.41 22.36
CA SER A 4 -20.35 -28.06 21.79
C SER A 4 -19.64 -27.09 22.74
N PRO A 5 -18.85 -26.15 22.22
CA PRO A 5 -18.62 -24.88 22.87
C PRO A 5 -19.25 -23.76 22.02
N SER A 6 -20.40 -23.27 22.48
CA SER A 6 -20.81 -21.89 22.26
C SER A 6 -19.91 -20.93 23.05
N LEU A 7 -19.77 -19.69 22.57
CA LEU A 7 -19.08 -18.53 23.18
C LEU A 7 -17.57 -18.52 22.89
N ILE A 8 -16.91 -17.47 22.38
CA ILE A 8 -17.10 -16.02 22.57
C ILE A 8 -16.60 -15.30 21.31
N LEU A 9 -17.46 -14.52 20.64
CA LEU A 9 -17.03 -13.45 19.73
C LEU A 9 -16.57 -12.27 20.59
N GLU A 10 -15.30 -12.24 20.99
CA GLU A 10 -14.65 -11.07 21.55
C GLU A 10 -13.64 -10.55 20.52
N GLY A 11 -13.94 -9.39 19.94
CA GLY A 11 -13.17 -8.82 18.85
C GLY A 11 -11.82 -8.24 19.27
N ASN A 12 -11.02 -7.89 18.27
CA ASN A 12 -10.18 -6.70 18.33
C ASN A 12 -10.31 -5.95 17.01
N PRO A 13 -11.38 -5.14 16.82
CA PRO A 13 -11.27 -4.03 15.89
C PRO A 13 -10.10 -3.17 16.37
N LEU A 14 -9.29 -2.65 15.44
CA LEU A 14 -8.26 -1.65 15.72
C LEU A 14 -8.74 -0.72 16.84
N LYS A 15 -8.18 -0.88 18.05
CA LYS A 15 -8.46 -0.02 19.19
C LYS A 15 -7.81 1.32 18.89
N VAL A 16 -8.43 2.10 17.99
CA VAL A 16 -8.31 3.55 18.07
C VAL A 16 -8.87 3.87 19.44
N THR A 17 -7.98 4.16 20.39
CA THR A 17 -8.35 4.42 21.77
C THR A 17 -9.34 5.57 21.71
N TRP A 18 -10.60 5.30 22.07
CA TRP A 18 -11.66 6.30 22.07
C TRP A 18 -11.25 7.55 22.88
N LYS A 19 -10.40 7.34 23.90
CA LYS A 19 -9.74 8.40 24.68
C LYS A 19 -8.86 9.34 23.84
N GLY A 20 -8.17 8.82 22.82
CA GLY A 20 -7.36 9.58 21.88
C GLY A 20 -8.19 10.42 20.90
N ILE A 21 -9.28 9.85 20.36
CA ILE A 21 -10.23 10.60 19.53
C ILE A 21 -10.90 11.70 20.36
N VAL A 22 -11.38 11.36 21.56
CA VAL A 22 -12.02 12.32 22.47
C VAL A 22 -11.03 13.44 22.85
N GLY A 23 -9.77 13.10 23.15
CA GLY A 23 -8.74 14.11 23.41
C GLY A 23 -8.48 15.04 22.22
N LEU A 24 -8.42 14.49 21.01
CA LEU A 24 -8.23 15.27 19.78
C LEU A 24 -9.42 16.20 19.51
N VAL A 25 -10.65 15.73 19.72
CA VAL A 25 -11.87 16.55 19.60
C VAL A 25 -11.87 17.69 20.63
N VAL A 26 -11.55 17.41 21.90
CA VAL A 26 -11.50 18.44 22.96
C VAL A 26 -10.46 19.52 22.64
N ILE A 27 -9.28 19.14 22.15
CA ILE A 27 -8.24 20.11 21.76
C ILE A 27 -8.69 20.94 20.56
N LEU A 28 -9.28 20.31 19.53
CA LEU A 28 -9.82 21.03 18.37
C LEU A 28 -10.92 22.01 18.75
N THR A 29 -11.83 21.64 19.64
CA THR A 29 -12.87 22.55 20.14
C THR A 29 -12.26 23.70 20.92
N GLY A 30 -11.28 23.45 21.78
CA GLY A 30 -10.57 24.50 22.53
C GLY A 30 -9.83 25.49 21.61
N VAL A 31 -9.14 24.99 20.59
CA VAL A 31 -8.44 25.82 19.60
C VAL A 31 -9.43 26.62 18.75
N SER A 32 -10.58 26.05 18.41
CA SER A 32 -11.64 26.75 17.67
C SER A 32 -12.26 27.89 18.48
N ILE A 33 -12.51 27.68 19.78
CA ILE A 33 -13.03 28.72 20.69
C ILE A 33 -11.98 29.83 20.89
N ALA A 34 -10.71 29.48 21.09
CA ALA A 34 -9.64 30.45 21.25
C ALA A 34 -9.44 31.31 19.97
N ALA A 35 -9.52 30.70 18.79
CA ALA A 35 -9.48 31.41 17.52
C ALA A 35 -10.69 32.30 17.28
N TYR A 36 -11.89 31.84 17.66
CA TYR A 36 -13.11 32.65 17.59
C TYR A 36 -13.01 33.90 18.47
N LEU A 37 -12.44 33.78 19.67
CA LEU A 37 -12.22 34.91 20.59
C LEU A 37 -11.13 35.89 20.10
N LEU A 38 -10.15 35.42 19.33
CA LEU A 38 -9.05 36.24 18.80
C LEU A 38 -9.35 36.86 17.42
N SER A 39 -10.51 36.54 16.81
CA SER A 39 -11.02 37.06 15.53
C SER A 39 -9.99 37.16 14.37
N SER A 40 -8.93 36.34 14.41
CA SER A 40 -7.90 36.29 13.39
C SER A 40 -7.75 34.85 12.91
N ILE A 41 -8.21 34.63 11.68
CA ILE A 41 -8.12 33.36 10.95
C ILE A 41 -6.65 32.88 10.87
N GLU A 42 -5.69 33.81 10.86
CA GLU A 42 -4.26 33.48 10.83
C GLU A 42 -3.77 32.84 12.14
N GLY A 43 -4.26 33.29 13.29
CA GLY A 43 -3.94 32.67 14.59
C GLY A 43 -4.52 31.26 14.72
N PHE A 44 -5.69 31.00 14.12
CA PHE A 44 -6.28 29.67 14.08
C PHE A 44 -5.44 28.70 13.25
N VAL A 45 -5.04 29.10 12.04
CA VAL A 45 -4.25 28.24 11.14
C VAL A 45 -2.88 27.96 11.75
N ALA A 46 -2.23 28.96 12.35
CA ALA A 46 -0.96 28.78 13.06
C ALA A 46 -1.10 27.86 14.29
N GLY A 47 -2.17 28.00 15.07
CA GLY A 47 -2.44 27.15 16.23
C GLY A 47 -2.74 25.70 15.84
N VAL A 48 -3.58 25.49 14.82
CA VAL A 48 -3.87 24.15 14.28
C VAL A 48 -2.60 23.51 13.71
N LEU A 49 -1.77 24.26 12.99
CA LEU A 49 -0.47 23.77 12.51
C LEU A 49 0.46 23.41 13.66
N ALA A 50 0.55 24.22 14.71
CA ALA A 50 1.40 23.93 15.86
C ALA A 50 0.95 22.66 16.61
N VAL A 51 -0.36 22.48 16.81
CA VAL A 51 -0.94 21.26 17.40
C VAL A 51 -0.72 20.06 16.48
N PHE A 52 -0.89 20.22 15.18
CA PHE A 52 -0.70 19.14 14.20
C PHE A 52 0.77 18.73 14.09
N ILE A 53 1.70 19.69 14.08
CA ILE A 53 3.14 19.43 14.10
C ILE A 53 3.54 18.79 15.44
N GLY A 54 3.01 19.27 16.57
CA GLY A 54 3.24 18.65 17.88
C GLY A 54 2.71 17.22 17.94
N PHE A 55 1.55 16.97 17.35
CA PHE A 55 0.97 15.63 17.21
C PHE A 55 1.84 14.74 16.32
N LEU A 56 2.29 15.23 15.15
CA LEU A 56 3.20 14.50 14.27
C LEU A 56 4.50 14.17 15.00
N VAL A 57 5.10 15.12 15.72
CA VAL A 57 6.33 14.87 16.49
C VAL A 57 6.06 13.84 17.60
N SER A 58 4.94 13.92 18.31
CA SER A 58 4.56 12.93 19.32
C SER A 58 4.29 11.54 18.73
N PHE A 59 3.67 11.48 17.55
CA PHE A 59 3.36 10.26 16.82
C PHE A 59 4.63 9.58 16.30
N PHE A 60 5.50 10.35 15.64
CA PHE A 60 6.80 9.85 15.16
C PHE A 60 7.77 9.56 16.31
N ARG A 61 7.66 10.20 17.48
CA ARG A 61 8.50 9.84 18.64
C ARG A 61 8.21 8.43 19.14
N SER A 62 6.95 7.98 19.10
CA SER A 62 6.59 6.60 19.47
C SER A 62 7.05 5.59 18.42
N ASP A 63 6.98 5.92 17.13
CA ASP A 63 7.40 5.01 16.07
C ASP A 63 8.92 4.96 15.88
N ILE A 64 9.65 6.07 16.07
CA ILE A 64 11.12 6.10 16.02
C ILE A 64 11.72 5.28 17.17
N LYS A 65 11.16 5.37 18.38
CA LYS A 65 11.60 4.52 19.51
C LYS A 65 11.38 3.03 19.25
N ARG A 66 10.29 2.70 18.55
CA ARG A 66 9.94 1.33 18.15
C ARG A 66 10.81 0.82 16.98
N TYR A 67 11.24 1.70 16.08
CA TYR A 67 12.15 1.40 14.96
C TYR A 67 13.63 1.34 15.37
N LEU A 68 14.04 2.09 16.40
CA LEU A 68 15.42 2.13 16.90
C LEU A 68 15.72 1.11 18.00
N GLY A 69 14.74 0.31 18.44
CA GLY A 69 14.97 -0.77 19.40
C GLY A 69 15.38 -0.33 20.81
N LEU A 70 15.25 0.95 21.15
CA LEU A 70 15.69 1.52 22.44
C LEU A 70 14.61 1.44 23.53
N THR A 71 13.88 0.33 23.62
CA THR A 71 13.04 0.06 24.79
C THR A 71 13.60 -1.17 25.49
N GLU A 72 14.40 -0.94 26.54
CA GLU A 72 14.80 -1.98 27.48
C GLU A 72 13.57 -2.57 28.18
N GLU A 73 13.44 -3.89 28.02
CA GLU A 73 12.82 -4.93 28.84
C GLU A 73 11.60 -4.62 29.72
N LYS A 74 10.50 -5.34 29.41
CA LYS A 74 9.83 -6.14 30.43
C LYS A 74 9.95 -7.60 30.01
N GLU A 75 10.82 -8.33 30.69
CA GLU A 75 10.90 -9.79 30.61
C GLU A 75 9.50 -10.38 30.89
N LEU A 76 8.97 -11.09 29.90
CA LEU A 76 7.83 -12.01 30.03
C LEU A 76 8.33 -13.38 29.56
N PRO A 77 7.89 -14.45 30.23
CA PRO A 77 8.58 -15.74 30.24
C PRO A 77 8.62 -16.36 28.84
N LYS A 78 9.74 -17.04 28.54
CA LYS A 78 9.93 -17.89 27.36
C LYS A 78 8.69 -18.76 27.14
N ILE A 79 7.89 -18.40 26.14
CA ILE A 79 7.00 -19.32 25.46
C ILE A 79 7.64 -19.53 24.09
N GLU A 80 8.16 -20.73 23.87
CA GLU A 80 8.57 -21.21 22.55
C GLU A 80 7.34 -21.17 21.64
N VAL A 81 7.27 -20.18 20.74
CA VAL A 81 6.47 -20.23 19.52
C VAL A 81 7.42 -19.84 18.38
N ASP A 82 8.32 -20.76 18.09
CA ASP A 82 9.36 -20.64 17.08
C ASP A 82 8.83 -21.28 15.78
N THR A 83 8.19 -20.52 14.89
CA THR A 83 8.24 -20.68 13.41
C THR A 83 7.35 -19.70 12.62
N GLU A 84 6.12 -19.41 13.05
CA GLU A 84 5.18 -18.57 12.26
C GLU A 84 5.62 -17.09 12.12
N ASP A 85 6.05 -16.47 13.22
CA ASP A 85 6.40 -15.04 13.28
C ASP A 85 7.64 -14.64 12.42
N LYS A 86 8.48 -15.63 12.06
CA LYS A 86 9.65 -15.42 11.18
C LYS A 86 9.27 -15.54 9.71
N GLN A 87 8.39 -16.50 9.37
CA GLN A 87 8.00 -16.77 7.99
C GLN A 87 7.14 -15.64 7.41
N ASP A 88 6.18 -15.13 8.19
CA ASP A 88 5.36 -13.98 7.83
C ASP A 88 6.20 -12.73 7.55
N ARG A 89 7.29 -12.52 8.30
CA ARG A 89 8.23 -11.40 8.07
C ARG A 89 9.06 -11.56 6.81
N GLU A 90 9.37 -12.79 6.38
CA GLU A 90 10.12 -13.03 5.15
C GLU A 90 9.22 -12.90 3.91
N ASP A 91 8.00 -13.44 3.96
CA ASP A 91 7.05 -13.34 2.87
C ASP A 91 6.62 -11.89 2.61
N LEU A 92 6.41 -11.09 3.66
CA LEU A 92 6.16 -9.65 3.52
C LEU A 92 7.36 -8.90 2.89
N LYS A 93 8.59 -9.30 3.19
CA LYS A 93 9.79 -8.71 2.55
C LYS A 93 9.85 -9.08 1.07
N ILE A 94 9.48 -10.30 0.71
CA ILE A 94 9.47 -10.76 -0.68
C ILE A 94 8.40 -10.02 -1.47
N ILE A 95 7.18 -9.89 -0.94
CA ILE A 95 6.10 -9.12 -1.55
C ILE A 95 6.53 -7.68 -1.78
N ARG A 96 7.06 -6.97 -0.77
CA ARG A 96 7.55 -5.59 -0.94
C ARG A 96 8.63 -5.46 -2.03
N LYS A 97 9.56 -6.42 -2.13
CA LYS A 97 10.58 -6.41 -3.18
C LYS A 97 9.95 -6.57 -4.56
N LEU A 98 8.96 -7.44 -4.69
CA LEU A 98 8.27 -7.67 -5.95
C LEU A 98 7.37 -6.49 -6.32
N GLU A 99 6.66 -5.88 -5.37
CA GLU A 99 5.89 -4.64 -5.58
C GLU A 99 6.77 -3.50 -6.08
N LYS A 100 7.97 -3.35 -5.52
CA LYS A 100 8.94 -2.37 -6.02
C LYS A 100 9.35 -2.65 -7.47
N LYS A 101 9.48 -3.93 -7.86
CA LYS A 101 9.75 -4.30 -9.25
C LYS A 101 8.54 -4.04 -10.15
N ILE A 102 7.34 -4.40 -9.71
CA ILE A 102 6.07 -4.12 -10.41
C ILE A 102 5.92 -2.62 -10.67
N GLY A 103 6.14 -1.78 -9.65
CA GLY A 103 6.05 -0.32 -9.81
C GLY A 103 7.03 0.24 -10.84
N LYS A 104 8.28 -0.25 -10.85
CA LYS A 104 9.27 0.14 -11.88
C LYS A 104 8.86 -0.31 -13.27
N GLN A 105 8.38 -1.54 -13.40
CA GLN A 105 7.98 -2.11 -14.69
C GLN A 105 6.72 -1.42 -15.24
N ARG A 106 5.73 -1.13 -14.38
CA ARG A 106 4.55 -0.31 -14.75
C ARG A 106 4.97 1.05 -15.27
N GLN A 107 5.96 1.70 -14.66
CA GLN A 107 6.46 2.98 -15.13
C GLN A 107 7.12 2.88 -16.51
N LYS A 108 7.88 1.81 -16.79
CA LYS A 108 8.45 1.58 -18.12
C LYS A 108 7.37 1.38 -19.17
N LEU A 109 6.42 0.47 -18.90
CA LEU A 109 5.28 0.22 -19.79
C LEU A 109 4.51 1.51 -20.08
N ALA A 110 4.23 2.33 -19.05
CA ALA A 110 3.56 3.60 -19.22
C ALA A 110 4.33 4.56 -20.14
N LYS A 111 5.68 4.59 -20.07
CA LYS A 111 6.50 5.39 -20.97
C LYS A 111 6.38 4.92 -22.41
N GLU A 112 6.38 3.61 -22.66
CA GLU A 112 6.24 3.07 -24.01
C GLU A 112 4.83 3.32 -24.57
N VAL A 113 3.79 3.16 -23.75
CA VAL A 113 2.41 3.49 -24.13
C VAL A 113 2.25 4.96 -24.48
N VAL A 114 2.88 5.87 -23.73
CA VAL A 114 2.86 7.32 -24.03
C VAL A 114 3.64 7.67 -25.31
N GLN A 115 4.70 6.92 -25.63
CA GLN A 115 5.45 7.10 -26.87
C GLN A 115 4.67 6.65 -28.11
N TYR A 116 3.65 5.80 -27.94
CA TYR A 116 2.80 5.40 -29.06
C TYR A 116 2.04 6.59 -29.64
N ASN A 117 2.28 6.86 -30.92
CA ASN A 117 1.56 7.89 -31.66
C ASN A 117 1.23 7.37 -33.08
N PRO A 118 -0.06 7.39 -33.50
CA PRO A 118 -0.47 6.89 -34.81
C PRO A 118 0.16 7.67 -35.98
N ALA A 119 0.58 8.93 -35.76
CA ALA A 119 1.28 9.74 -36.76
C ALA A 119 2.77 9.37 -36.94
N LEU A 120 3.31 8.45 -36.12
CA LEU A 120 4.68 7.97 -36.31
C LEU A 120 4.82 7.17 -37.61
N PRO A 121 6.03 7.20 -38.24
CA PRO A 121 6.34 6.28 -39.32
C PRO A 121 6.10 4.83 -38.91
N GLU A 122 5.57 4.02 -39.82
CA GLU A 122 5.14 2.64 -39.53
C GLU A 122 6.24 1.80 -38.86
N LYS A 123 7.48 1.89 -39.33
CA LYS A 123 8.62 1.18 -38.72
C LYS A 123 8.82 1.54 -37.25
N LYS A 124 8.67 2.82 -36.89
CA LYS A 124 8.80 3.28 -35.50
C LYS A 124 7.59 2.85 -34.67
N ARG A 125 6.38 2.92 -35.24
CA ARG A 125 5.15 2.49 -34.58
C ARG A 125 5.15 0.99 -34.27
N ARG A 126 5.57 0.14 -35.22
CA ARG A 126 5.76 -1.30 -34.98
C ARG A 126 6.74 -1.57 -33.86
N LYS A 127 7.86 -0.83 -33.81
CA LYS A 127 8.84 -0.97 -32.73
C LYS A 127 8.22 -0.63 -31.37
N VAL A 128 7.53 0.51 -31.26
CA VAL A 128 6.86 0.90 -30.01
C VAL A 128 5.82 -0.14 -29.60
N ASP A 129 5.00 -0.64 -30.53
CA ASP A 129 4.04 -1.70 -30.22
C ASP A 129 4.73 -3.01 -29.75
N GLN A 130 5.88 -3.37 -30.31
CA GLN A 130 6.69 -4.51 -29.84
C GLN A 130 7.22 -4.29 -28.42
N ASP A 131 7.80 -3.12 -28.17
CA ASP A 131 8.33 -2.73 -26.86
C ASP A 131 7.22 -2.75 -25.78
N ILE A 132 6.00 -2.27 -26.12
CA ILE A 132 4.83 -2.37 -25.24
C ILE A 132 4.46 -3.82 -24.94
N VAL A 133 4.47 -4.71 -25.94
CA VAL A 133 4.12 -6.13 -25.76
C VAL A 133 5.15 -6.83 -24.87
N GLU A 134 6.43 -6.56 -25.05
CA GLU A 134 7.52 -7.12 -24.25
C GLU A 134 7.39 -6.69 -22.79
N GLU A 135 7.34 -5.37 -22.53
CA GLU A 135 7.25 -4.80 -21.19
C GLU A 135 5.97 -5.25 -20.46
N ALA A 136 4.84 -5.36 -21.17
CA ALA A 136 3.58 -5.87 -20.61
C ALA A 136 3.66 -7.37 -20.28
N THR A 137 4.35 -8.17 -21.10
CA THR A 137 4.51 -9.62 -20.86
C THR A 137 5.37 -9.86 -19.62
N GLU A 138 6.47 -9.12 -19.47
CA GLU A 138 7.32 -9.18 -18.28
C GLU A 138 6.54 -8.77 -17.01
N LEU A 139 5.73 -7.71 -17.10
CA LEU A 139 4.91 -7.24 -15.98
C LEU A 139 3.84 -8.27 -15.58
N ILE A 140 3.18 -8.92 -16.53
CA ILE A 140 2.21 -9.99 -16.25
C ILE A 140 2.88 -11.12 -15.45
N GLY A 141 4.07 -11.57 -15.85
CA GLY A 141 4.80 -12.60 -15.12
C GLY A 141 5.13 -12.21 -13.67
N LEU A 142 5.48 -10.95 -13.43
CA LEU A 142 5.72 -10.44 -12.07
C LEU A 142 4.44 -10.40 -11.23
N LEU A 143 3.32 -9.97 -11.83
CA LEU A 143 2.02 -9.91 -11.17
C LEU A 143 1.51 -11.31 -10.82
N ASP A 144 1.61 -12.28 -11.73
CA ASP A 144 1.23 -13.67 -11.48
C ASP A 144 2.07 -14.28 -10.35
N SER A 145 3.38 -13.99 -10.31
CA SER A 145 4.26 -14.46 -9.23
C SER A 145 3.86 -13.90 -7.86
N VAL A 146 3.54 -12.61 -7.82
CA VAL A 146 3.12 -11.93 -6.58
C VAL A 146 1.73 -12.37 -6.14
N LYS A 147 0.79 -12.52 -7.08
CA LYS A 147 -0.54 -13.06 -6.82
C LYS A 147 -0.47 -14.46 -6.23
N GLY A 148 0.39 -15.34 -6.79
CA GLY A 148 0.60 -16.68 -6.25
C GLY A 148 1.04 -16.68 -4.79
N ARG A 149 1.88 -15.72 -4.40
CA ARG A 149 2.29 -15.52 -3.00
C ARG A 149 1.17 -14.97 -2.13
N ALA A 150 0.40 -14.00 -2.63
CA ALA A 150 -0.76 -13.47 -1.91
C ALA A 150 -1.80 -14.57 -1.62
N ILE A 151 -2.01 -15.49 -2.56
CA ILE A 151 -2.87 -16.67 -2.37
C ILE A 151 -2.32 -17.59 -1.26
N GLN A 152 -1.01 -17.84 -1.25
CA GLN A 152 -0.37 -18.68 -0.23
C GLN A 152 -0.51 -18.09 1.18
N LEU A 153 -0.54 -16.76 1.30
CA LEU A 153 -0.73 -16.04 2.56
C LEU A 153 -2.20 -15.84 2.95
N GLY A 154 -3.16 -16.23 2.10
CA GLY A 154 -4.59 -16.01 2.37
C GLY A 154 -5.06 -14.55 2.23
N GLU A 155 -4.27 -13.69 1.59
CA GLU A 155 -4.52 -12.25 1.45
C GLU A 155 -5.46 -11.95 0.27
N SER A 156 -6.76 -12.24 0.44
CA SER A 156 -7.76 -12.14 -0.64
C SER A 156 -7.91 -10.74 -1.27
N GLU A 157 -7.81 -9.67 -0.48
CA GLU A 157 -7.86 -8.29 -0.98
C GLU A 157 -6.69 -8.00 -1.92
N LEU A 158 -5.51 -8.50 -1.56
CA LEU A 158 -4.28 -8.32 -2.33
C LEU A 158 -4.33 -9.12 -3.64
N VAL A 159 -4.90 -10.33 -3.61
CA VAL A 159 -5.17 -11.14 -4.81
C VAL A 159 -6.09 -10.38 -5.76
N HIS A 160 -7.18 -9.81 -5.25
CA HIS A 160 -8.12 -9.04 -6.06
C HIS A 160 -7.46 -7.82 -6.71
N HIS A 161 -6.67 -7.08 -5.94
CA HIS A 161 -5.91 -5.93 -6.44
C HIS A 161 -4.98 -6.30 -7.62
N TYR A 162 -4.25 -7.41 -7.52
CA TYR A 162 -3.39 -7.85 -8.63
C TYR A 162 -4.17 -8.36 -9.83
N ASP A 163 -5.38 -8.90 -9.64
CA ASP A 163 -6.26 -9.29 -10.76
C ASP A 163 -6.78 -8.09 -11.56
N GLU A 164 -7.13 -7.00 -10.89
CA GLU A 164 -7.49 -5.74 -11.56
C GLU A 164 -6.33 -5.22 -12.41
N ILE A 165 -5.13 -5.16 -11.85
CA ILE A 165 -3.94 -4.72 -12.58
C ILE A 165 -3.66 -5.69 -13.75
N LEU A 166 -3.72 -6.99 -13.53
CA LEU A 166 -3.50 -7.99 -14.60
C LEU A 166 -4.46 -7.79 -15.77
N ALA A 167 -5.73 -7.49 -15.52
CA ALA A 167 -6.71 -7.22 -16.57
C ALA A 167 -6.32 -6.00 -17.41
N GLU A 168 -5.96 -4.88 -16.79
CA GLU A 168 -5.50 -3.67 -17.49
C GLU A 168 -4.27 -3.91 -18.37
N ILE A 169 -3.28 -4.65 -17.84
CA ILE A 169 -2.04 -4.93 -18.56
C ILE A 169 -2.28 -5.90 -19.73
N LYS A 170 -3.14 -6.92 -19.54
CA LYS A 170 -3.54 -7.84 -20.62
C LYS A 170 -4.25 -7.10 -21.74
N GLU A 171 -5.18 -6.21 -21.41
CA GLU A 171 -5.87 -5.39 -22.42
C GLU A 171 -4.86 -4.54 -23.21
N THR A 172 -3.93 -3.89 -22.52
CA THR A 172 -2.87 -3.08 -23.15
C THR A 172 -2.03 -3.91 -24.12
N ARG A 173 -1.58 -5.10 -23.68
CA ARG A 173 -0.81 -6.04 -24.51
C ARG A 173 -1.60 -6.51 -25.73
N GLU A 174 -2.85 -6.90 -25.54
CA GLU A 174 -3.73 -7.36 -26.63
C GLU A 174 -3.97 -6.27 -27.66
N LYS A 175 -4.22 -5.04 -27.21
CA LYS A 175 -4.41 -3.89 -28.10
C LYS A 175 -3.17 -3.65 -28.96
N SER A 176 -1.97 -3.73 -28.38
CA SER A 176 -0.71 -3.62 -29.12
C SER A 176 -0.47 -4.79 -30.07
N MET A 177 -0.78 -6.03 -29.65
CA MET A 177 -0.67 -7.21 -30.54
C MET A 177 -1.62 -7.13 -31.75
N ARG A 178 -2.86 -6.66 -31.56
CA ARG A 178 -3.81 -6.44 -32.67
C ARG A 178 -3.24 -5.43 -33.67
N ARG A 179 -2.73 -4.29 -33.18
CA ARG A 179 -2.07 -3.29 -34.04
C ARG A 179 -0.85 -3.83 -34.79
N LEU A 180 -0.07 -4.71 -34.18
CA LEU A 180 1.06 -5.38 -34.85
C LEU A 180 0.58 -6.33 -35.96
N SER A 181 -0.54 -7.01 -35.75
CA SER A 181 -1.12 -7.91 -36.77
C SER A 181 -1.73 -7.16 -37.94
N GLU A 182 -2.36 -6.00 -37.70
CA GLU A 182 -2.96 -5.14 -38.74
C GLU A 182 -1.92 -4.44 -39.61
N GLN A 183 -0.69 -4.32 -39.10
CA GLN A 183 0.43 -3.73 -39.82
C GLN A 183 1.18 -4.75 -40.69
N LYS A 184 0.90 -6.07 -40.61
CA LYS A 184 1.56 -7.08 -41.47
C LYS A 184 1.01 -7.10 -42.88
#